data_AF-K3WFG5-F1
#
_entry.id   AF-K3WFG5-F1
#
_cell.length_a   1.000
_cell.length_b   1.000
_cell.length_c   1.000
_cell.angle_alpha   90.00
_cell.angle_beta   90.00
_cell.angle_gamma   90.00
#
_symmetry.space_group_name_H-M   'P 1'
#
loop_
_entity.id
_entity.type
_entity.pdbx_description
1 polymer ?
#
loop_
_entity_poly.entity_id
_entity_poly.type
_entity_poly.pdbx_seq_one_letter_code
_entity_poly.pdbx_strand_id
1 'polypeptide(L)'
;MAKRSVDAKHTLRELLLLQFLGNHPNVISMHNVSTNLKDDELYIVMDLMDTDLHRVIQSSQSLSDAHVKYFLHQLLRGVKYLHGHGVLHRDLKPGNLLLSKTCQLKVGFALCLVPISSRQMDILGLINM
;
A
#
# COMPACT_ATOMS: atom_id res chain seq x y z
N MET A 1 -10.11 20.16 -16.18
CA MET A 1 -9.29 19.15 -16.90
C MET A 1 -7.96 18.83 -16.22
N ALA A 2 -7.18 19.82 -15.75
CA ALA A 2 -5.83 19.55 -15.17
C ALA A 2 -5.81 18.64 -13.92
N LYS A 3 -6.84 18.69 -13.05
CA LYS A 3 -6.91 17.93 -11.80
C LYS A 3 -6.92 16.40 -12.02
N ARG A 4 -7.67 15.92 -13.02
CA ARG A 4 -7.73 14.49 -13.41
C ARG A 4 -6.37 13.94 -13.87
N SER A 5 -5.52 14.75 -14.50
CA SER A 5 -4.24 14.30 -15.06
C SER A 5 -3.17 14.07 -13.99
N VAL A 6 -3.16 14.86 -12.92
CA VAL A 6 -2.20 14.70 -11.81
C VAL A 6 -2.55 13.46 -10.98
N ASP A 7 -3.84 13.27 -10.67
CA ASP A 7 -4.33 12.11 -9.93
C ASP A 7 -4.04 10.80 -10.68
N ALA A 8 -4.29 10.77 -11.99
CA ALA A 8 -3.97 9.60 -12.84
C ALA A 8 -2.47 9.25 -12.83
N LYS A 9 -1.58 10.25 -12.87
CA LYS A 9 -0.12 10.04 -12.78
C LYS A 9 0.30 9.49 -11.43
N HIS A 10 -0.32 9.92 -10.34
CA HIS A 10 -0.05 9.39 -9.00
C HIS A 10 -0.52 7.94 -8.88
N THR A 11 -1.75 7.64 -9.31
CA THR A 11 -2.29 6.27 -9.33
C THR A 11 -1.39 5.32 -10.13
N LEU A 12 -0.98 5.69 -11.35
CA LEU A 12 -0.13 4.85 -12.18
C LEU A 12 1.23 4.57 -11.52
N ARG A 13 1.87 5.60 -10.95
CA ARG A 13 3.15 5.42 -10.24
C ARG A 13 3.03 4.44 -9.08
N GLU A 14 1.93 4.48 -8.37
CA GLU A 14 1.71 3.58 -7.24
C GLU A 14 1.46 2.15 -7.65
N LEU A 15 0.68 1.93 -8.71
CA LEU A 15 0.51 0.60 -9.28
C LEU A 15 1.84 -0.01 -9.70
N LEU A 16 2.69 0.78 -10.38
CA LEU A 16 4.02 0.34 -10.80
C LEU A 16 4.92 0.03 -9.61
N LEU A 17 4.87 0.85 -8.56
CA LEU A 17 5.62 0.61 -7.33
C LEU A 17 5.14 -0.65 -6.59
N LEU A 18 3.83 -0.83 -6.49
CA LEU A 18 3.23 -2.04 -5.93
C LEU A 18 3.64 -3.30 -6.67
N GLN A 19 3.66 -3.23 -8.01
CA GLN A 19 4.14 -4.32 -8.85
C GLN A 19 5.62 -4.61 -8.63
N PHE A 20 6.46 -3.56 -8.52
CA PHE A 20 7.89 -3.68 -8.26
C PHE A 20 8.21 -4.26 -6.87
N LEU A 21 7.45 -3.85 -5.84
CA LEU A 21 7.61 -4.32 -4.46
C LEU A 21 7.25 -5.80 -4.28
N GLY A 22 6.66 -6.47 -5.28
CA GLY A 22 6.39 -7.90 -5.22
C GLY A 22 5.57 -8.33 -4.00
N ASN A 23 5.99 -9.40 -3.33
CA ASN A 23 5.27 -10.00 -2.21
C ASN A 23 6.04 -9.91 -0.89
N HIS A 24 5.44 -9.26 0.10
CA HIS A 24 5.91 -9.25 1.48
C HIS A 24 4.73 -9.45 2.44
N PRO A 25 4.87 -10.26 3.51
CA PRO A 25 3.74 -10.61 4.39
C PRO A 25 3.11 -9.42 5.12
N ASN A 26 3.85 -8.31 5.27
CA ASN A 26 3.38 -7.08 5.94
C ASN A 26 3.25 -5.86 5.01
N VAL A 27 3.20 -6.08 3.70
CA VAL A 27 2.87 -5.05 2.70
C VAL A 27 1.72 -5.60 1.85
N ILE A 28 0.75 -4.76 1.48
CA ILE A 28 -0.35 -5.21 0.60
C ILE A 28 0.20 -5.59 -0.77
N SER A 29 -0.21 -6.74 -1.30
CA SER A 29 0.19 -7.20 -2.63
C SER A 29 -0.92 -6.99 -3.64
N MET A 30 -0.52 -6.58 -4.85
CA MET A 30 -1.39 -6.48 -6.01
C MET A 30 -1.21 -7.73 -6.87
N HIS A 31 -2.32 -8.37 -7.20
CA HIS A 31 -2.35 -9.62 -7.97
C HIS A 31 -2.66 -9.39 -9.44
N ASN A 32 -3.53 -8.43 -9.75
CA ASN A 32 -3.94 -8.16 -11.12
C ASN A 32 -4.45 -6.72 -11.29
N VAL A 33 -4.39 -6.22 -12.52
CA VAL A 33 -4.94 -4.93 -12.94
C VAL A 33 -5.71 -5.15 -14.23
N SER A 34 -6.94 -4.65 -14.28
CA SER A 34 -7.80 -4.70 -15.47
C SER A 34 -8.37 -3.31 -15.75
N THR A 35 -8.61 -3.01 -17.02
CA THR A 35 -9.15 -1.72 -17.46
C THR A 35 -10.37 -1.92 -18.33
N ASN A 36 -11.43 -1.15 -18.07
CA ASN A 36 -12.56 -1.03 -18.97
C ASN A 36 -12.45 0.31 -19.71
N LEU A 37 -11.89 0.27 -20.93
CA LEU A 37 -11.64 1.47 -21.74
C LEU A 37 -12.93 2.17 -22.20
N LYS A 38 -14.06 1.46 -22.25
CA LYS A 38 -15.34 2.05 -22.66
C LYS A 38 -15.90 2.98 -21.58
N ASP A 39 -15.73 2.58 -20.33
CA ASP A 39 -16.28 3.26 -19.16
C ASP A 39 -15.23 4.08 -18.39
N ASP A 40 -13.98 4.11 -18.87
CA ASP A 40 -12.83 4.80 -18.23
C ASP A 40 -12.57 4.31 -16.79
N GLU A 41 -12.68 3.01 -16.58
CA GLU A 41 -12.55 2.38 -15.25
C GLU A 41 -11.30 1.52 -15.11
N LEU A 42 -10.71 1.56 -13.91
CA LEU A 42 -9.54 0.79 -13.50
C LEU A 42 -9.91 -0.12 -12.33
N TYR A 43 -9.67 -1.41 -12.50
CA TYR A 43 -9.92 -2.45 -11.51
C TYR A 43 -8.60 -3.01 -11.01
N ILE A 44 -8.41 -2.99 -9.69
CA ILE A 44 -7.17 -3.45 -9.03
C ILE A 44 -7.53 -4.61 -8.11
N VAL A 45 -6.91 -5.77 -8.32
CA VAL A 45 -7.08 -6.97 -7.49
C VAL A 45 -5.93 -7.05 -6.51
N MET A 46 -6.22 -7.11 -5.21
CA MET A 46 -5.24 -7.12 -4.11
C MET A 46 -5.61 -8.16 -3.06
N ASP A 47 -4.76 -8.33 -2.03
CA ASP A 47 -5.13 -9.17 -0.89
C ASP A 47 -6.42 -8.69 -0.22
N LEU A 48 -7.28 -9.63 0.13
CA LEU A 48 -8.46 -9.36 0.93
C LEU A 48 -8.08 -9.21 2.40
N MET A 49 -8.37 -8.05 2.97
CA MET A 49 -8.19 -7.76 4.39
C MET A 49 -9.58 -7.48 5.01
N ASP A 50 -9.80 -7.94 6.25
CA ASP A 50 -11.12 -7.87 6.89
C ASP A 50 -11.45 -6.45 7.38
N THR A 51 -10.44 -5.70 7.84
CA THR A 51 -10.62 -4.35 8.39
C THR A 51 -9.31 -3.55 8.32
N ASP A 52 -9.33 -2.33 8.85
CA ASP A 52 -8.16 -1.50 9.12
C ASP A 52 -8.04 -1.22 10.62
N LEU A 53 -6.86 -0.78 11.05
CA LEU A 53 -6.60 -0.48 12.46
C LEU A 53 -7.42 0.72 12.96
N HIS A 54 -7.82 1.65 12.09
CA HIS A 54 -8.68 2.78 12.48
C HIS A 54 -10.03 2.29 12.99
N ARG A 55 -10.68 1.38 12.26
CA ARG A 55 -11.94 0.75 12.68
C ARG A 55 -11.80 -0.07 13.95
N VAL A 56 -10.69 -0.80 14.11
CA VAL A 56 -10.45 -1.58 15.34
C VAL A 56 -10.30 -0.66 16.55
N ILE A 57 -9.54 0.43 16.44
CA ILE A 57 -9.37 1.41 17.52
C ILE A 57 -10.70 2.08 17.91
N GLN A 58 -11.59 2.32 16.94
CA GLN A 58 -12.90 2.92 17.20
C GLN A 58 -13.95 1.93 17.70
N SER A 59 -13.69 0.64 17.57
CA SER A 59 -14.61 -0.40 18.03
C SER A 59 -14.56 -0.56 19.56
N SER A 60 -15.54 -1.25 20.11
CA SER A 60 -15.54 -1.68 21.52
C SER A 60 -14.58 -2.85 21.80
N GLN A 61 -13.83 -3.33 20.80
CA GLN A 61 -12.87 -4.41 20.96
C GLN A 61 -11.62 -3.93 21.72
N SER A 62 -11.28 -4.62 22.80
CA SER A 62 -10.07 -4.32 23.57
C SER A 62 -8.81 -4.86 22.87
N LEU A 63 -7.83 -3.98 22.72
CA LEU A 63 -6.48 -4.35 22.27
C LEU A 63 -5.59 -4.60 23.49
N SER A 64 -5.17 -5.86 23.67
CA SER A 64 -4.19 -6.21 24.70
C SER A 64 -2.79 -5.72 24.31
N ASP A 65 -1.91 -5.61 25.29
CA ASP A 65 -0.48 -5.31 25.05
C ASP A 65 0.18 -6.28 24.07
N ALA A 66 -0.25 -7.54 24.07
CA ALA A 66 0.22 -8.54 23.11
C ALA A 66 -0.19 -8.19 21.68
N HIS A 67 -1.45 -7.77 21.47
CA HIS A 67 -1.92 -7.31 20.16
C HIS A 67 -1.13 -6.08 19.69
N VAL A 68 -0.92 -5.10 20.58
CA VAL A 68 -0.18 -3.87 20.25
C VAL A 68 1.26 -4.19 19.84
N LYS A 69 1.97 -5.01 20.64
CA LYS A 69 3.35 -5.44 20.33
C LYS A 69 3.40 -6.20 19.01
N TYR A 70 2.42 -7.06 18.75
CA TYR A 70 2.36 -7.86 17.53
C TYR A 70 2.11 -7.00 16.28
N PHE A 71 1.18 -6.04 16.35
CA PHE A 71 0.94 -5.11 15.25
C PHE A 71 2.12 -4.18 15.01
N LEU A 72 2.74 -3.64 16.07
CA LEU A 72 3.91 -2.79 15.93
C LEU A 72 5.07 -3.53 15.27
N HIS A 73 5.33 -4.78 15.69
CA HIS A 73 6.35 -5.61 15.08
C HIS A 73 6.10 -5.83 13.58
N GLN A 74 4.86 -6.16 13.19
CA GLN A 74 4.49 -6.35 11.79
C GLN A 74 4.60 -5.07 10.96
N LEU A 75 4.16 -3.93 11.52
CA LEU A 75 4.31 -2.61 10.90
C LEU A 75 5.78 -2.30 10.62
N LEU A 76 6.65 -2.46 11.62
CA LEU A 76 8.08 -2.20 11.47
C LEU A 76 8.74 -3.13 10.43
N ARG A 77 8.30 -4.40 10.33
CA ARG A 77 8.76 -5.30 9.25
C ARG A 77 8.34 -4.80 7.87
N GLY A 78 7.10 -4.37 7.71
CA GLY A 78 6.60 -3.79 6.45
C GLY A 78 7.35 -2.53 6.06
N VAL A 79 7.54 -1.59 7.00
CA VAL A 79 8.27 -0.34 6.76
C VAL A 79 9.74 -0.59 6.44
N LYS A 80 10.41 -1.50 7.16
CA LYS A 80 11.78 -1.92 6.85
C LYS A 80 11.90 -2.46 5.42
N TYR A 81 10.93 -3.26 4.98
CA TYR A 81 10.89 -3.78 3.62
C TYR A 81 10.79 -2.66 2.58
N LEU A 82 9.86 -1.71 2.76
CA LEU A 82 9.69 -0.56 1.85
C LEU A 82 10.96 0.29 1.77
N HIS A 83 11.55 0.62 2.92
CA HIS A 83 12.77 1.41 2.98
C HIS A 83 13.94 0.68 2.32
N GLY A 84 14.02 -0.66 2.46
CA GLY A 84 15.00 -1.49 1.76
C GLY A 84 14.88 -1.46 0.24
N HIS A 85 13.70 -1.13 -0.29
CA HIS A 85 13.42 -0.95 -1.72
C HIS A 85 13.45 0.53 -2.16
N GLY A 86 13.93 1.43 -1.30
CA GLY A 86 14.03 2.85 -1.65
C GLY A 86 12.68 3.57 -1.70
N VAL A 87 11.65 3.04 -1.02
CA VAL A 87 10.28 3.59 -1.03
C VAL A 87 9.94 4.18 0.34
N LEU A 88 9.47 5.43 0.36
CA LEU A 88 8.84 6.03 1.54
C LEU A 88 7.33 6.01 1.39
N HIS A 89 6.65 5.50 2.43
CA HIS A 89 5.19 5.47 2.46
C HIS A 89 4.56 6.86 2.64
N ARG A 90 5.15 7.71 3.50
CA ARG A 90 4.74 9.09 3.86
C ARG A 90 3.34 9.31 4.45
N ASP A 91 2.39 8.42 4.23
CA ASP A 91 1.02 8.51 4.78
C ASP A 91 0.71 7.33 5.73
N LEU A 92 1.63 7.04 6.67
CA LEU A 92 1.36 6.00 7.67
C LEU A 92 0.35 6.53 8.70
N LYS A 93 -0.83 5.92 8.70
CA LYS A 93 -1.94 6.22 9.62
C LYS A 93 -2.77 4.96 9.83
N PRO A 94 -3.58 4.86 10.91
CA PRO A 94 -4.33 3.64 11.22
C PRO A 94 -5.22 3.12 10.06
N GLY A 95 -5.79 4.02 9.25
CA GLY A 95 -6.62 3.62 8.09
C GLY A 95 -5.84 2.95 6.96
N ASN A 96 -4.51 3.08 6.94
CA ASN A 96 -3.62 2.43 5.97
C ASN A 96 -2.94 1.18 6.57
N LEU A 97 -3.35 0.74 7.77
CA LEU A 97 -2.85 -0.47 8.41
C LEU A 97 -3.95 -1.52 8.35
N LEU A 98 -3.90 -2.36 7.33
CA LEU A 98 -4.95 -3.34 7.03
C LEU A 98 -4.75 -4.59 7.89
N LEU A 99 -5.84 -5.17 8.37
CA LEU A 99 -5.86 -6.28 9.32
C LEU A 99 -6.74 -7.42 8.82
N SER A 100 -6.27 -8.65 9.02
CA SER A 100 -7.08 -9.87 8.86
C SER A 100 -7.61 -10.36 10.21
N LYS A 101 -8.57 -11.28 10.17
CA LYS A 101 -9.06 -12.03 11.35
C LYS A 101 -7.97 -12.82 12.08
N THR A 102 -6.90 -13.20 11.38
CA THR A 102 -5.73 -13.89 11.96
C THR A 102 -4.70 -12.93 12.55
N CYS A 103 -5.06 -11.66 12.76
CA CYS A 103 -4.18 -10.59 13.26
C CYS A 103 -2.97 -10.31 12.34
N GLN A 104 -3.05 -10.68 11.05
CA GLN A 104 -2.03 -10.30 10.09
C GLN A 104 -2.21 -8.82 9.74
N LEU A 105 -1.12 -8.05 9.83
CA LEU A 105 -1.09 -6.65 9.46
C LEU A 105 -0.36 -6.49 8.13
N LYS A 106 -0.98 -5.78 7.18
CA LYS A 106 -0.34 -5.33 5.93
C LYS A 106 -0.43 -3.80 5.84
N VAL A 107 0.69 -3.16 5.50
CA VAL A 107 0.71 -1.74 5.16
C VAL A 107 0.02 -1.58 3.80
N GLY A 108 -1.11 -0.88 3.80
CA GLY A 108 -1.90 -0.55 2.62
C GLY A 108 -1.50 0.80 2.04
N PHE A 109 -1.68 0.98 0.73
CA PHE A 109 -1.34 2.22 0.04
C PHE A 109 -2.61 2.95 -0.38
N ALA A 110 -2.73 4.21 0.05
CA ALA A 110 -3.91 5.04 -0.19
C ALA A 110 -3.60 6.30 -1.01
N LEU A 111 -2.59 6.27 -1.89
CA LEU A 111 -2.15 7.39 -2.76
C LEU A 111 -0.88 8.18 -2.36
N CYS A 112 0.18 7.57 -1.76
CA CYS A 112 1.34 8.37 -1.28
C CYS A 112 2.78 7.79 -1.37
N LEU A 113 3.08 6.84 -2.26
CA LEU A 113 4.47 6.34 -2.36
C LEU A 113 5.41 7.32 -3.09
N VAL A 114 6.61 7.55 -2.54
CA VAL A 114 7.71 8.20 -3.27
C VAL A 114 9.02 7.44 -3.24
N PRO A 115 9.79 7.48 -4.35
CA PRO A 115 11.19 7.11 -4.35
C PRO A 115 12.01 7.96 -3.38
N ILE A 116 12.99 7.34 -2.70
CA ILE A 116 13.99 8.03 -1.86
C ILE A 116 15.03 8.78 -2.72
N SER A 117 15.22 8.40 -4.00
CA SER A 117 15.97 9.20 -4.97
C SER A 117 15.61 8.85 -6.42
N SER A 118 15.85 9.79 -7.35
CA SER A 118 15.66 9.62 -8.80
C SER A 118 16.69 8.70 -9.48
N ARG A 119 17.74 8.26 -8.76
CA ARG A 119 18.88 7.53 -9.36
C ARG A 119 18.87 6.03 -9.17
N GLN A 120 18.12 5.50 -8.20
CA GLN A 120 18.11 4.06 -7.89
C GLN A 120 16.98 3.29 -8.59
N MET A 121 16.07 4.01 -9.25
CA MET A 121 14.92 3.43 -9.90
C MET A 121 14.84 3.92 -11.34
N ASP A 122 15.39 3.14 -12.26
CA ASP A 122 15.15 3.26 -13.70
C ASP A 122 13.70 2.87 -14.05
N ILE A 123 12.70 3.41 -13.32
CA ILE A 123 11.28 3.34 -13.68
C ILE A 123 11.01 4.15 -14.96
N LEU A 124 11.96 4.96 -15.44
CA LEU A 124 11.91 5.54 -16.79
C LEU A 124 11.74 4.46 -17.88
N GLY A 125 12.15 3.20 -17.66
CA GLY A 125 11.86 2.09 -18.57
C GLY A 125 10.43 1.54 -18.50
N LEU A 126 9.73 1.74 -17.38
CA LEU A 126 8.36 1.25 -17.14
C LEU A 126 7.28 2.33 -17.34
N ILE A 127 7.63 3.61 -17.26
CA ILE A 127 6.72 4.75 -17.48
C ILE A 127 6.76 5.26 -18.94
N ASN A 128 7.77 4.91 -19.73
CA ASN A 128 7.88 5.28 -21.16
C ASN A 128 7.34 4.21 -22.13
N MET A 129 6.52 3.26 -21.66
CA MET A 129 5.71 2.38 -22.52
C MET A 129 4.25 2.83 -22.53
#